data_AF-A0A920RZZ2-F1
#
_entry.id   AF-A0A920RZZ2-F1
#
_cell.length_a   1.000
_cell.length_b   1.000
_cell.length_c   1.000
_cell.angle_alpha   90.00
_cell.angle_beta   90.00
_cell.angle_gamma   90.00
#
_symmetry.space_group_name_H-M   'P 1'
#
loop_
_entity.id
_entity.type
_entity.pdbx_description
1 polymer ?
#
loop_
_entity_poly.entity_id
_entity_poly.type
_entity_poly.pdbx_seq_one_letter_code
_entity_poly.pdbx_strand_id
1 'polypeptide(L)'
;MKSLLKILIQNFTAKATNKIGPFNASFTGDIQLKEINAPNSYIIEGSGNSTVGFASGEPKVKLEDSNGGTKLSYEVEANVGGKIAQIGSRLIDMTAKKMADIFFGNFLNSFFTKYFE
;
A
#
# COMPACT_ATOMS: atom_id res chain seq x y z
N MET A 1 7.21 31.93 6.73
CA MET A 1 6.11 31.14 7.32
C MET A 1 5.54 30.04 6.40
N LYS A 2 5.83 30.00 5.08
CA LYS A 2 5.47 28.86 4.17
C LYS A 2 6.47 27.69 4.17
N SER A 3 7.59 27.80 4.88
CA SER A 3 8.70 26.82 4.84
C SER A 3 8.54 25.65 5.83
N LEU A 4 7.74 25.82 6.89
CA LEU A 4 7.59 24.83 7.96
C LEU A 4 6.47 23.80 7.70
N LEU A 5 5.71 23.92 6.60
CA LEU A 5 4.71 22.92 6.19
C LEU A 5 5.29 21.84 5.25
N LYS A 6 6.57 21.96 4.86
CA LYS A 6 7.32 20.91 4.18
C LYS A 6 7.86 19.89 5.20
N ILE A 7 7.07 19.58 6.23
CA ILE A 7 7.37 18.52 7.19
C ILE A 7 7.01 17.20 6.50
N LEU A 8 8.04 16.61 5.90
CA LEU A 8 8.17 15.19 5.55
C LEU A 8 7.17 14.62 4.52
N ILE A 9 7.02 15.25 3.36
CA ILE A 9 6.54 14.51 2.18
C ILE A 9 7.65 13.52 1.79
N GLN A 10 7.52 12.27 2.24
CA GLN A 10 8.38 11.16 1.80
C GLN A 10 7.76 10.59 0.53
N ASN A 11 8.38 10.92 -0.61
CA ASN A 11 8.01 10.37 -1.91
C ASN A 11 8.93 9.19 -2.21
N PHE A 12 8.32 8.06 -2.55
CA PHE A 12 9.00 6.87 -3.00
C PHE A 12 8.53 6.52 -4.40
N THR A 13 9.42 6.04 -5.25
CA THR A 13 9.03 5.41 -6.51
C THR A 13 9.17 3.90 -6.33
N ALA A 14 8.13 3.16 -6.70
CA ALA A 14 8.08 1.71 -6.62
C ALA A 14 7.72 1.09 -7.97
N LYS A 15 8.25 -0.11 -8.20
CA LYS A 15 7.86 -0.96 -9.32
C LYS A 15 7.37 -2.29 -8.78
N ALA A 16 6.13 -2.65 -9.09
CA ALA A 16 5.52 -3.91 -8.66
C ALA A 16 5.11 -4.73 -9.89
N THR A 17 5.42 -6.02 -9.88
CA THR A 17 5.02 -6.94 -10.96
C THR A 17 4.15 -8.03 -10.39
N ASN A 18 2.92 -8.13 -10.90
CA ASN A 18 1.91 -9.07 -10.39
C ASN A 18 1.18 -9.77 -11.52
N LYS A 19 0.85 -11.03 -11.27
CA LYS A 19 -0.07 -11.79 -12.12
C LYS A 19 -1.50 -11.50 -11.68
N ILE A 20 -2.28 -10.88 -12.54
CA ILE A 20 -3.68 -10.53 -12.31
C ILE A 20 -4.50 -11.18 -13.44
N GLY A 21 -5.07 -12.35 -13.16
CA GLY A 21 -5.73 -13.17 -14.17
C GLY A 21 -4.79 -13.58 -15.30
N PRO A 22 -5.15 -13.33 -16.58
CA PRO A 22 -4.29 -13.67 -17.71
C PRO A 22 -3.13 -12.68 -17.91
N PHE A 23 -3.11 -11.55 -17.18
CA PHE A 23 -2.10 -10.51 -17.34
C PHE A 23 -0.94 -10.71 -16.35
N ASN A 24 0.29 -10.61 -16.85
CA ASN A 24 1.47 -10.32 -16.03
C ASN A 24 1.74 -8.82 -16.17
N ALA A 25 1.31 -8.04 -15.19
CA ALA A 25 1.34 -6.58 -15.24
C ALA A 25 2.46 -6.04 -14.35
N SER A 26 3.26 -5.11 -14.88
CA SER A 26 4.27 -4.38 -14.13
C SER A 26 3.85 -2.91 -14.05
N PHE A 27 3.63 -2.43 -12.84
CA PHE A 27 3.23 -1.06 -12.56
C PHE A 27 4.43 -0.32 -11.97
N THR A 28 4.70 0.87 -12.48
CA THR A 28 5.63 1.82 -11.87
C THR A 28 4.82 3.00 -11.36
N GLY A 29 5.13 3.43 -10.15
CA GLY A 29 4.30 4.40 -9.47
C GLY A 29 5.01 5.15 -8.35
N ASP A 30 4.38 6.25 -7.97
CA ASP A 30 4.81 7.08 -6.85
C ASP A 30 3.94 6.78 -5.62
N ILE A 31 4.59 6.81 -4.47
CA ILE A 31 4.00 6.56 -3.16
C ILE A 31 4.37 7.73 -2.26
N GLN A 32 3.38 8.26 -1.55
CA GLN A 32 3.53 9.32 -0.58
C GLN A 32 2.92 8.91 0.77
N LEU A 33 3.58 9.29 1.87
CA LEU A 33 2.95 9.28 3.19
C LEU A 33 2.32 10.64 3.51
N LYS A 34 1.08 10.62 4.00
CA LYS A 34 0.29 11.80 4.41
C LYS A 34 -0.33 11.57 5.78
N GLU A 35 -0.75 12.67 6.41
CA GLU A 35 -1.52 12.66 7.66
C GLU A 35 -0.90 11.77 8.76
N ILE A 36 0.43 11.85 8.88
CA ILE A 36 1.19 11.04 9.84
C ILE A 36 0.86 11.51 11.27
N ASN A 37 0.27 10.63 12.06
CA ASN A 37 0.00 10.81 13.48
C ASN A 37 0.71 9.68 14.24
N ALA A 38 2.02 9.82 14.43
CA ALA A 38 2.82 8.78 15.06
C ALA A 38 2.49 8.64 16.57
N PRO A 39 2.43 7.42 17.14
CA PRO A 39 2.61 6.12 16.47
C PRO A 39 1.30 5.50 15.93
N ASN A 40 0.19 6.24 15.94
CA ASN A 40 -1.16 5.69 15.87
C ASN A 40 -1.69 5.49 14.44
N SER A 41 -1.35 6.37 13.50
CA SER A 41 -1.93 6.28 12.15
C SER A 41 -1.15 7.05 11.09
N TYR A 42 -1.39 6.68 9.83
CA TYR A 42 -0.95 7.43 8.66
C TYR A 42 -1.78 7.03 7.43
N ILE A 43 -1.71 7.85 6.39
CA ILE A 43 -2.28 7.58 5.08
C ILE A 43 -1.14 7.33 4.10
N ILE A 44 -1.29 6.29 3.27
CA ILE A 44 -0.44 6.05 2.11
C ILE A 44 -1.23 6.49 0.89
N GLU A 45 -0.71 7.41 0.10
CA GLU A 45 -1.24 7.70 -1.23
C GLU A 45 -0.33 7.03 -2.26
N GLY A 46 -0.91 6.20 -3.13
CA GLY A 46 -0.17 5.50 -4.17
C GLY A 46 -0.84 5.68 -5.53
N SER A 47 -0.04 5.86 -6.58
CA SER A 47 -0.52 5.80 -7.95
C SER A 47 0.51 5.12 -8.84
N GLY A 48 0.06 4.34 -9.83
CA GLY A 48 0.95 3.59 -10.70
C GLY A 48 0.34 3.31 -12.07
N ASN A 49 1.22 3.27 -13.07
CA ASN A 49 0.85 3.08 -14.47
C ASN A 49 1.56 1.85 -15.04
N SER A 50 0.90 1.22 -16.01
CA SER A 50 1.41 0.11 -16.80
C SER A 50 0.89 0.21 -18.24
N THR A 51 1.42 -0.62 -19.13
CA THR A 51 0.89 -0.74 -20.51
C THR A 51 -0.53 -1.31 -20.56
N VAL A 52 -1.01 -1.96 -19.49
CA VAL A 52 -2.34 -2.60 -19.43
C VAL A 52 -3.36 -1.80 -18.61
N GLY A 53 -2.97 -0.66 -18.04
CA GLY A 53 -3.85 0.15 -17.23
C GLY A 53 -3.14 0.90 -16.12
N PHE A 54 -3.93 1.48 -15.22
CA PHE A 54 -3.45 2.26 -14.08
C PHE A 54 -4.19 1.85 -12.81
N ALA A 55 -3.56 2.14 -11.67
CA ALA A 55 -4.18 2.02 -10.36
C ALA A 55 -3.77 3.21 -9.49
N SER A 56 -4.70 3.74 -8.71
CA SER A 56 -4.41 4.64 -7.59
C SER A 56 -5.17 4.20 -6.36
N GLY A 57 -4.68 4.56 -5.18
CA GLY A 57 -5.38 4.26 -3.94
C GLY A 57 -4.82 5.02 -2.76
N GLU A 58 -5.62 5.07 -1.71
CA GLU A 58 -5.30 5.82 -0.48
C GLU A 58 -5.50 4.96 0.77
N PRO A 59 -4.65 3.92 1.02
CA PRO A 59 -4.71 3.15 2.25
C PRO A 59 -4.63 4.01 3.52
N LYS A 60 -5.61 3.86 4.40
CA LYS A 60 -5.61 4.42 5.75
C LYS A 60 -5.16 3.34 6.73
N VAL A 61 -4.08 3.60 7.47
CA VAL A 61 -3.51 2.66 8.44
C VAL A 61 -3.74 3.17 9.85
N LYS A 62 -4.18 2.27 10.75
CA LYS A 62 -4.32 2.50 12.19
C LYS A 62 -3.56 1.42 12.97
N LEU A 63 -2.91 1.86 14.03
CA LEU A 63 -2.12 1.07 14.96
C LEU A 63 -2.68 1.30 16.35
N GLU A 64 -3.03 0.21 17.04
CA GLU A 64 -3.60 0.25 18.37
C GLU A 64 -2.90 -0.79 19.26
N ASP A 65 -2.69 -0.46 20.53
CA ASP A 65 -2.20 -1.44 21.49
C ASP A 65 -3.22 -2.56 21.68
N SER A 66 -2.76 -3.80 21.72
CA SER A 66 -3.62 -4.97 21.89
C SER A 66 -2.87 -6.13 22.54
N ASN A 67 -3.30 -6.55 23.73
CA ASN A 67 -2.88 -7.76 24.44
C ASN A 67 -1.39 -8.17 24.25
N GLY A 68 -0.46 -7.28 24.63
CA GLY A 68 0.98 -7.56 24.56
C GLY A 68 1.60 -7.37 23.17
N GLY A 69 0.88 -6.77 22.22
CA GLY A 69 1.38 -6.41 20.89
C GLY A 69 0.62 -5.22 20.29
N THR A 70 0.74 -5.06 18.98
CA THR A 70 0.08 -3.99 18.23
C THR A 70 -0.88 -4.60 17.22
N LYS A 71 -2.13 -4.14 17.24
CA LYS A 71 -3.11 -4.43 16.21
C LYS A 71 -2.97 -3.40 15.10
N LEU A 72 -2.68 -3.88 13.89
CA LEU A 72 -2.69 -3.06 12.67
C LEU A 72 -4.01 -3.28 11.93
N SER A 73 -4.76 -2.21 11.70
CA SER A 73 -5.95 -2.19 10.85
C SER A 73 -5.72 -1.28 9.66
N TYR A 74 -6.22 -1.67 8.50
CA TYR A 74 -6.12 -0.85 7.30
C TYR A 74 -7.40 -0.90 6.48
N GLU A 75 -7.69 0.21 5.80
CA GLU A 75 -8.80 0.35 4.86
C GLU A 75 -8.22 0.90 3.55
N VAL A 76 -8.57 0.27 2.42
CA VAL A 76 -8.07 0.68 1.11
C VAL A 76 -9.25 0.98 0.21
N GLU A 77 -9.27 2.21 -0.31
CA GLU A 77 -10.05 2.56 -1.48
C GLU A 77 -9.10 2.71 -2.66
N ALA A 78 -9.42 2.07 -3.79
CA ALA A 78 -8.58 2.07 -4.96
C ALA A 78 -9.39 2.26 -6.24
N ASN A 79 -8.83 3.05 -7.15
CA ASN A 79 -9.35 3.26 -8.49
C ASN A 79 -8.47 2.50 -9.48
N VAL A 80 -9.09 1.68 -10.32
CA VAL A 80 -8.38 0.87 -11.33
C VAL A 80 -9.04 1.11 -12.68
N GLY A 81 -8.22 1.30 -13.71
CA GLY A 81 -8.70 1.57 -15.06
C GLY A 81 -7.83 0.97 -16.15
N GLY A 82 -8.34 1.03 -17.38
CA GLY A 82 -7.69 0.46 -18.57
C GLY A 82 -8.08 -1.01 -18.79
N LYS A 83 -7.23 -1.74 -19.53
CA LYS A 83 -7.50 -3.14 -19.93
C LYS A 83 -7.59 -4.07 -18.72
N ILE A 84 -6.83 -3.77 -17.65
CA ILE A 84 -6.85 -4.57 -16.42
C ILE A 84 -8.19 -4.49 -15.69
N ALA A 85 -8.94 -3.39 -15.78
CA ALA A 85 -10.25 -3.27 -15.13
C ALA A 85 -11.30 -4.23 -15.73
N GLN A 86 -11.09 -4.69 -16.96
CA GLN A 86 -12.02 -5.58 -17.68
C GLN A 86 -12.04 -7.01 -17.14
N ILE A 87 -11.09 -7.40 -16.29
CA ILE A 87 -11.04 -8.74 -15.68
C ILE A 87 -12.06 -8.93 -14.53
N GLY A 88 -12.69 -7.84 -14.10
CA GLY A 88 -13.69 -7.82 -13.03
C GLY A 88 -13.11 -7.56 -11.64
N SER A 89 -13.90 -6.88 -10.80
CA SER A 89 -13.54 -6.45 -9.44
C SER A 89 -13.08 -7.62 -8.56
N ARG A 90 -13.82 -8.74 -8.57
CA ARG A 90 -13.51 -9.90 -7.73
C ARG A 90 -12.07 -10.42 -7.90
N LEU A 91 -11.54 -10.43 -9.12
CA LEU A 91 -10.18 -10.92 -9.39
C LEU A 91 -9.12 -9.93 -8.94
N ILE A 92 -9.40 -8.64 -9.11
CA ILE A 92 -8.57 -7.53 -8.61
C ILE A 92 -8.49 -7.60 -7.09
N ASP A 93 -9.64 -7.73 -6.42
CA ASP A 93 -9.74 -7.81 -4.96
C ASP A 93 -8.97 -9.00 -4.38
N MET A 94 -9.09 -10.19 -4.99
CA MET A 94 -8.33 -11.37 -4.55
C MET A 94 -6.81 -11.14 -4.68
N THR A 95 -6.38 -10.46 -5.74
CA THR A 95 -4.96 -10.17 -5.95
C THR A 95 -4.47 -9.12 -4.95
N ALA A 96 -5.24 -8.06 -4.72
CA ALA A 96 -4.94 -7.03 -3.73
C ALA A 96 -4.85 -7.60 -2.32
N LYS A 97 -5.81 -8.45 -1.92
CA LYS A 97 -5.80 -9.16 -0.64
C LYS A 97 -4.54 -10.01 -0.47
N LYS A 98 -4.20 -10.82 -1.48
CA LYS A 98 -2.97 -11.63 -1.47
C LYS A 98 -1.71 -10.76 -1.30
N MET A 99 -1.65 -9.61 -1.95
CA MET A 99 -0.50 -8.69 -1.81
C MET A 99 -0.42 -8.09 -0.41
N ALA A 100 -1.56 -7.72 0.19
CA ALA A 100 -1.61 -7.25 1.57
C ALA A 100 -1.13 -8.34 2.55
N ASP A 101 -1.59 -9.57 2.39
CA ASP A 101 -1.18 -10.70 3.23
C ASP A 101 0.34 -10.93 3.16
N ILE A 102 0.92 -10.90 1.95
CA ILE A 102 2.37 -11.02 1.75
C ILE A 102 3.13 -9.84 2.38
N PHE A 103 2.66 -8.62 2.17
CA PHE A 103 3.29 -7.41 2.72
C PHE A 103 3.34 -7.47 4.24
N PHE A 104 2.20 -7.69 4.90
CA PHE A 104 2.14 -7.72 6.36
C PHE A 104 2.85 -8.95 6.94
N GLY A 105 2.81 -10.10 6.27
CA GLY A 105 3.63 -11.25 6.66
C GLY A 105 5.13 -10.93 6.65
N ASN A 106 5.63 -10.30 5.58
CA ASN A 106 7.03 -9.89 5.47
C ASN A 106 7.40 -8.78 6.45
N PHE A 107 6.50 -7.83 6.68
CA PHE A 107 6.69 -6.74 7.63
C PHE A 107 6.87 -7.28 9.05
N LEU A 108 5.99 -8.19 9.49
CA LEU A 108 6.09 -8.84 10.80
C LEU A 108 7.42 -9.60 10.94
N ASN A 109 7.78 -10.42 9.94
CA ASN A 109 9.06 -11.15 9.96
C ASN A 109 10.25 -10.20 10.08
N SER A 110 10.27 -9.12 9.30
CA SER A 110 11.36 -8.13 9.33
C SER A 110 11.45 -7.39 10.66
N PHE A 111 10.31 -7.13 11.30
CA PHE A 111 10.24 -6.52 12.62
C PHE A 111 10.80 -7.46 13.70
N PHE A 112 10.41 -8.73 13.67
CA PHE A 112 10.91 -9.73 14.63
C PHE A 112 12.44 -9.91 14.52
N THR A 113 12.99 -10.09 13.32
CA THR A 113 14.44 -10.25 13.12
C THR A 113 15.25 -9.03 13.57
N LYS A 114 14.69 -7.82 13.50
CA LYS A 114 15.45 -6.60 13.81
C LYS A 114 15.47 -6.22 15.30
N TYR A 115 14.45 -6.62 16.05
CA TYR A 115 14.24 -6.13 17.42
C TYR A 115 14.18 -7.23 18.49
N PHE A 116 14.17 -8.51 18.09
CA PHE A 116 14.06 -9.65 19.02
C PHE A 116 15.13 -10.74 18.79
N GLU A 117 16.15 -10.44 17.97
CA GLU A 117 17.47 -11.09 17.98
C GLU A 117 18.53 -10.06 18.40
#